data_AF-A0A938QLX8-F1
#
_entry.id   AF-A0A938QLX8-F1
#
_cell.length_a   1.000
_cell.length_b   1.000
_cell.length_c   1.000
_cell.angle_alpha   90.00
_cell.angle_beta   90.00
_cell.angle_gamma   90.00
#
_symmetry.space_group_name_H-M   'P 1'
#
loop_
_entity.id
_entity.type
_entity.pdbx_description
1 polymer ?
#
loop_
_entity_poly.entity_id
_entity_poly.type
_entity_poly.pdbx_seq_one_letter_code
_entity_poly.pdbx_strand_id
1 'polypeptide(L)'
;MADGRNEKSSIVLGVTGGIACYKAVELVRLIVKAGMAVRVIMTRGAMEFVTPLTFQTLSGHPVASETFDLTQESEIGHINLADSADLFVIAPATANIIGKIANGIADDLLTTVLMATQAPVLLAPAMNIHMYDNPILQENLLKLRRVGYHVMEPGAGFLACGYEGKGRLPDPEQIFEEMCRLLKKKDLAGEKLLITAGPNREPIDPVRYISNRSSGKMGYAVARAALRRGAQVTLVSGPTALEPPAGARFLPVLTARQMLEAMQKEFSACSAVVMAAAVADYHVAEVADKKLKRGNGPLEIRLEPNPDILKLLGAAKDGKLMIGFAAETNDLIANAQKKLREKNLDMIVANDVTQEGSGFDGDTNVATLIDRTGATRSLPLMTKDELADKILDQLLFLKSQR
;
A
#
# COMPACT_ATOMS: atom_id res chain seq x y z
N MET A 1 12.96 -12.03 27.69
CA MET A 1 13.48 -12.96 26.67
C MET A 1 12.62 -12.77 25.44
N ALA A 2 13.11 -12.03 24.46
CA ALA A 2 12.40 -11.79 23.20
C ALA A 2 12.60 -13.03 22.32
N ASP A 3 11.51 -13.73 22.03
CA ASP A 3 11.50 -14.96 21.26
C ASP A 3 12.00 -14.70 19.83
N GLY A 4 12.97 -15.50 19.39
CA GLY A 4 13.72 -15.37 18.15
C GLY A 4 12.94 -15.83 16.93
N ARG A 5 11.73 -15.31 16.70
CA ARG A 5 11.04 -15.46 15.42
C ARG A 5 11.67 -14.49 14.42
N ASN A 6 12.35 -15.04 13.42
CA ASN A 6 12.60 -14.33 12.17
C ASN A 6 11.21 -13.99 11.59
N GLU A 7 10.72 -12.75 11.80
CA GLU A 7 9.32 -12.32 11.64
C GLU A 7 8.82 -12.38 10.18
N LYS A 8 8.63 -13.57 9.64
CA LYS A 8 7.83 -13.80 8.43
C LYS A 8 6.40 -14.05 8.85
N SER A 9 5.48 -13.18 8.46
CA SER A 9 4.05 -13.42 8.67
C SER A 9 3.63 -14.75 8.05
N SER A 10 2.81 -15.50 8.77
CA SER A 10 2.31 -16.82 8.37
C SER A 10 0.84 -16.71 7.98
N ILE A 11 0.55 -17.04 6.72
CA ILE A 11 -0.78 -16.95 6.13
C ILE A 11 -1.36 -18.35 5.98
N VAL A 12 -2.64 -18.51 6.36
CA VAL A 12 -3.42 -19.68 5.95
C VAL A 12 -4.37 -19.26 4.84
N LEU A 13 -4.24 -19.89 3.67
CA LEU A 13 -5.07 -19.62 2.49
C LEU A 13 -6.04 -20.78 2.25
N GLY A 14 -7.33 -20.54 2.52
CA GLY A 14 -8.44 -21.40 2.13
C GLY A 14 -8.84 -21.17 0.68
N VAL A 15 -8.83 -22.23 -0.13
CA VAL A 15 -9.27 -22.20 -1.54
C VAL A 15 -10.55 -23.02 -1.68
N THR A 16 -11.61 -22.40 -2.18
CA THR A 16 -12.94 -23.04 -2.32
C THR A 16 -13.37 -23.21 -3.78
N GLY A 17 -14.25 -24.18 -4.05
CA GLY A 17 -14.58 -24.63 -5.41
C GLY A 17 -15.33 -23.61 -6.27
N GLY A 18 -14.60 -22.87 -7.10
CA GLY A 18 -15.16 -22.03 -8.14
C GLY A 18 -14.14 -21.72 -9.23
N ILE A 19 -14.62 -21.24 -10.39
CA ILE A 19 -13.76 -20.98 -11.56
C ILE A 19 -12.59 -20.03 -11.25
N ALA A 20 -12.70 -19.18 -10.23
CA ALA A 20 -11.66 -18.25 -9.81
C ALA A 20 -10.50 -18.90 -9.03
N CYS A 21 -10.49 -20.21 -8.78
CA CYS A 21 -9.40 -20.92 -8.09
C CYS A 21 -8.02 -20.62 -8.70
N TYR A 22 -7.92 -20.52 -10.04
CA TYR A 22 -6.64 -20.25 -10.70
C TYR A 22 -6.03 -18.89 -10.30
N LYS A 23 -6.86 -17.90 -9.91
CA LYS A 23 -6.35 -16.60 -9.43
C LYS A 23 -5.70 -16.72 -8.04
N ALA A 24 -6.12 -17.68 -7.21
CA ALA A 24 -5.50 -17.94 -5.92
C ALA A 24 -4.05 -18.43 -6.08
N VAL A 25 -3.71 -19.04 -7.21
CA VAL A 25 -2.33 -19.44 -7.55
C VAL A 25 -1.42 -18.21 -7.65
N GLU A 26 -1.87 -17.16 -8.32
CA GLU A 26 -1.12 -15.90 -8.39
C GLU A 26 -1.04 -15.20 -7.03
N LEU A 27 -2.11 -15.27 -6.24
CA LEU A 27 -2.09 -14.75 -4.87
C LEU A 27 -1.00 -15.42 -4.02
N VAL A 28 -0.84 -16.75 -4.11
CA VAL A 28 0.26 -17.47 -3.43
C VAL A 28 1.63 -16.95 -3.88
N ARG A 29 1.82 -16.69 -5.18
CA ARG A 29 3.09 -16.11 -5.68
C ARG A 29 3.37 -14.74 -5.09
N LEU A 30 2.36 -13.88 -4.96
CA LEU A 30 2.51 -12.55 -4.34
C LEU A 30 2.91 -12.67 -2.87
N ILE A 31 2.26 -13.56 -2.12
CA ILE A 31 2.55 -13.82 -0.70
C ILE A 31 4.00 -14.29 -0.52
N VAL A 32 4.43 -15.29 -1.29
CA VAL A 32 5.79 -15.85 -1.23
C VAL A 32 6.84 -14.83 -1.68
N LYS A 33 6.56 -14.06 -2.75
CA LYS A 33 7.46 -13.00 -3.22
C LYS A 33 7.67 -11.90 -2.17
N ALA A 34 6.65 -11.63 -1.35
CA ALA A 34 6.76 -10.71 -0.23
C ALA A 34 7.46 -11.31 1.01
N GLY A 35 7.97 -12.55 0.90
CA GLY A 35 8.73 -13.21 1.95
C GLY A 35 7.87 -13.81 3.06
N MET A 36 6.54 -13.83 2.92
CA MET A 36 5.61 -14.41 3.89
C MET A 36 5.52 -15.93 3.70
N ALA A 37 5.25 -16.67 4.78
CA ALA A 37 4.93 -18.09 4.70
C ALA A 37 3.44 -18.27 4.37
N VAL A 38 3.10 -19.26 3.55
CA VAL A 38 1.71 -19.55 3.21
C VAL A 38 1.44 -21.05 3.26
N ARG A 39 0.40 -21.45 4.00
CA ARG A 39 -0.13 -22.81 4.04
C ARG A 39 -1.49 -22.82 3.41
N VAL A 40 -1.70 -23.73 2.46
CA VAL A 40 -2.92 -23.77 1.66
C VAL A 40 -3.83 -24.90 2.17
N ILE A 41 -5.10 -24.57 2.37
CA ILE A 41 -6.16 -25.55 2.65
C ILE A 41 -7.12 -25.56 1.47
N MET A 42 -7.29 -26.70 0.81
CA MET A 42 -8.19 -26.83 -0.34
C MET A 42 -9.43 -27.63 0.03
N THR A 43 -10.60 -27.09 -0.32
CA THR A 43 -11.83 -27.89 -0.32
C THR A 43 -11.80 -28.92 -1.46
N ARG A 44 -12.56 -30.01 -1.34
CA ARG A 44 -12.76 -30.99 -2.44
C ARG A 44 -13.17 -30.30 -3.74
N GLY A 45 -14.12 -29.38 -3.68
CA GLY A 45 -14.56 -28.63 -4.86
C GLY A 45 -13.46 -27.76 -5.49
N ALA A 46 -12.47 -27.28 -4.72
CA ALA A 46 -11.35 -26.53 -5.29
C ALA A 46 -10.38 -27.42 -6.07
N MET A 47 -10.20 -28.67 -5.62
CA MET A 47 -9.31 -29.65 -6.25
C MET A 47 -9.79 -30.10 -7.64
N GLU A 48 -11.09 -29.94 -7.94
CA GLU A 48 -11.66 -30.16 -9.27
C GLU A 48 -11.24 -29.07 -10.29
N PHE A 49 -10.85 -27.88 -9.83
CA PHE A 49 -10.44 -26.77 -10.71
C PHE A 49 -8.91 -26.65 -10.83
N VAL A 50 -8.19 -26.83 -9.72
CA VAL A 50 -6.72 -26.72 -9.65
C VAL A 50 -6.20 -27.82 -8.75
N THR A 51 -5.15 -28.53 -9.17
CA THR A 51 -4.61 -29.63 -8.38
C THR A 51 -3.79 -29.12 -7.18
N PRO A 52 -3.75 -29.85 -6.04
CA PRO A 52 -2.92 -29.50 -4.89
C PRO A 52 -1.43 -29.31 -5.22
N LEU A 53 -0.91 -30.05 -6.19
CA LEU A 53 0.50 -29.98 -6.60
C LEU A 53 0.93 -28.55 -6.96
N THR A 54 0.10 -27.80 -7.68
CA THR A 54 0.42 -26.41 -8.05
C THR A 54 0.64 -25.53 -6.82
N PHE A 55 -0.24 -25.63 -5.83
CA PHE A 55 -0.13 -24.86 -4.60
C PHE A 55 1.04 -25.32 -3.73
N GLN A 56 1.31 -26.64 -3.67
CA GLN A 56 2.44 -27.19 -2.94
C GLN A 56 3.77 -26.69 -3.52
N THR A 57 3.93 -26.72 -4.85
CA THR A 57 5.15 -26.26 -5.51
C THR A 57 5.41 -24.77 -5.28
N LEU A 58 4.36 -23.94 -5.32
CA LEU A 58 4.53 -22.49 -5.16
C LEU A 58 4.70 -22.04 -3.72
N SER A 59 3.98 -22.68 -2.78
CA SER A 59 4.06 -22.35 -1.35
C SER A 59 5.29 -22.96 -0.68
N GLY A 60 5.84 -24.05 -1.22
CA GLY A 60 6.91 -24.82 -0.57
C GLY A 60 6.42 -25.64 0.63
N HIS A 61 5.10 -25.76 0.81
CA HIS A 61 4.48 -26.48 1.94
C HIS A 61 3.43 -27.48 1.45
N PRO A 62 3.21 -28.60 2.16
CA PRO A 62 2.11 -29.51 1.87
C PRO A 62 0.76 -28.80 1.86
N VAL A 63 -0.14 -29.23 0.98
CA VAL A 63 -1.51 -28.71 0.92
C VAL A 63 -2.42 -29.56 1.79
N ALA A 64 -3.12 -28.91 2.71
CA ALA A 64 -4.08 -29.57 3.58
C ALA A 64 -5.43 -29.73 2.86
N SER A 65 -6.06 -30.91 2.96
CA SER A 65 -7.34 -31.17 2.29
C SER A 65 -8.31 -32.08 3.04
N GLU A 66 -7.82 -32.90 3.97
CA GLU A 66 -8.65 -33.88 4.70
C GLU A 66 -8.49 -33.76 6.22
N THR A 67 -9.61 -33.81 6.95
CA THR A 67 -9.65 -33.61 8.41
C THR A 67 -9.04 -34.76 9.20
N PHE A 68 -9.14 -35.99 8.68
CA PHE A 68 -8.80 -37.23 9.39
C PHE A 68 -7.62 -38.00 8.77
N ASP A 69 -6.83 -37.34 7.94
CA ASP A 69 -5.60 -37.91 7.42
C ASP A 69 -4.53 -37.88 8.52
N LEU A 70 -4.22 -39.04 9.10
CA LEU A 70 -3.25 -39.19 10.19
C LEU A 70 -1.85 -38.66 9.83
N THR A 71 -1.48 -38.68 8.54
CA THR A 71 -0.21 -38.12 8.09
C THR A 71 -0.24 -36.59 8.11
N GLN A 72 -1.33 -35.98 7.62
CA GLN A 72 -1.53 -34.53 7.72
C GLN A 72 -1.76 -34.08 9.17
N GLU A 73 -2.42 -34.87 10.00
CA GLU A 73 -2.63 -34.54 11.41
C GLU A 73 -1.30 -34.56 12.19
N SER A 74 -0.40 -35.49 11.86
CA SER A 74 0.95 -35.58 12.43
C SER A 74 1.92 -34.52 11.88
N GLU A 75 1.83 -34.15 10.59
CA GLU A 75 2.75 -33.20 9.95
C GLU A 75 2.29 -31.75 10.07
N ILE A 76 0.97 -31.52 10.13
CA ILE A 76 0.36 -30.21 9.99
C ILE A 76 -0.49 -29.88 11.22
N GLY A 77 -1.42 -30.76 11.61
CA GLY A 77 -2.35 -30.56 12.74
C GLY A 77 -3.34 -29.41 12.53
N HIS A 78 -4.64 -29.68 12.57
CA HIS A 78 -5.68 -28.66 12.33
C HIS A 78 -5.64 -27.49 13.34
N ILE A 79 -5.28 -27.75 14.60
CA ILE A 79 -5.07 -26.70 15.63
C ILE A 79 -3.79 -25.90 15.34
N ASN A 80 -2.69 -26.57 14.99
CA ASN A 80 -1.43 -25.90 14.67
C ASN A 80 -1.56 -24.98 13.44
N LEU A 81 -2.35 -25.36 12.44
CA LEU A 81 -2.69 -24.46 11.32
C LEU A 81 -3.44 -23.22 11.80
N ALA A 82 -4.43 -23.39 12.67
CA ALA A 82 -5.22 -22.30 13.21
C ALA A 82 -4.36 -21.34 14.07
N ASP A 83 -3.49 -21.89 14.91
CA ASP A 83 -2.63 -21.16 15.84
C ASP A 83 -1.41 -20.50 15.16
N SER A 84 -0.96 -21.05 14.04
CA SER A 84 0.18 -20.51 13.28
C SER A 84 -0.20 -19.40 12.31
N ALA A 85 -1.47 -19.04 12.18
CA ALA A 85 -1.92 -18.00 11.26
C ALA A 85 -1.80 -16.60 11.90
N ASP A 86 -1.10 -15.68 11.26
CA ASP A 86 -1.21 -14.24 11.53
C ASP A 86 -2.40 -13.62 10.77
N LEU A 87 -2.81 -14.28 9.68
CA LEU A 87 -3.99 -13.92 8.88
C LEU A 87 -4.57 -15.18 8.21
N PHE A 88 -5.88 -15.34 8.30
CA PHE A 88 -6.61 -16.36 7.56
C PHE A 88 -7.29 -15.74 6.35
N VAL A 89 -7.05 -16.25 5.14
CA VAL A 89 -7.63 -15.73 3.90
C VAL A 89 -8.44 -16.81 3.22
N ILE A 90 -9.65 -16.51 2.76
CA ILE A 90 -10.44 -17.40 1.89
C ILE A 90 -10.61 -16.74 0.53
N ALA A 91 -9.93 -17.27 -0.48
CA ALA A 91 -9.94 -16.75 -1.84
C ALA A 91 -9.82 -17.90 -2.87
N PRO A 92 -10.85 -18.12 -3.71
CA PRO A 92 -12.17 -17.50 -3.66
C PRO A 92 -13.01 -17.99 -2.47
N ALA A 93 -13.81 -17.10 -1.89
CA ALA A 93 -14.88 -17.45 -0.96
C ALA A 93 -16.20 -17.62 -1.71
N THR A 94 -16.60 -18.86 -1.96
CA THR A 94 -17.88 -19.20 -2.60
C THR A 94 -19.08 -18.96 -1.68
N ALA A 95 -20.30 -18.89 -2.24
CA ALA A 95 -21.53 -18.80 -1.44
C ALA A 95 -21.67 -19.95 -0.43
N ASN A 96 -21.21 -21.15 -0.81
CA ASN A 96 -21.25 -22.33 0.06
C ASN A 96 -20.40 -22.14 1.32
N ILE A 97 -19.12 -21.76 1.17
CA ILE A 97 -18.26 -21.54 2.34
C ILE A 97 -18.78 -20.40 3.21
N ILE A 98 -19.27 -19.30 2.59
CA ILE A 98 -19.84 -18.16 3.32
C ILE A 98 -21.08 -18.59 4.12
N GLY A 99 -21.96 -19.40 3.52
CA GLY A 99 -23.14 -19.94 4.20
C GLY A 99 -22.77 -20.85 5.37
N LYS A 100 -21.78 -21.73 5.20
CA LYS A 100 -21.30 -22.63 6.26
C LYS A 100 -20.74 -21.85 7.45
N ILE A 101 -19.80 -20.93 7.19
CA ILE A 101 -19.10 -20.20 8.26
C ILE A 101 -20.04 -19.23 8.99
N ALA A 102 -20.96 -18.58 8.27
CA ALA A 102 -21.95 -17.71 8.89
C ALA A 102 -22.90 -18.45 9.84
N ASN A 103 -23.07 -19.77 9.66
CA ASN A 103 -23.97 -20.60 10.45
C ASN A 103 -23.27 -21.62 11.35
N GLY A 104 -21.94 -21.53 11.49
CA GLY A 104 -21.17 -22.39 12.40
C GLY A 104 -21.10 -23.85 11.94
N ILE A 105 -21.11 -24.10 10.63
CA ILE A 105 -20.90 -25.44 10.08
C ILE A 105 -19.39 -25.67 9.91
N ALA A 106 -18.86 -26.69 10.59
CA ALA A 106 -17.47 -27.15 10.53
C ALA A 106 -17.41 -28.64 10.11
N ASP A 107 -17.74 -28.90 8.85
CA ASP A 107 -17.91 -30.25 8.28
C ASP A 107 -16.77 -30.66 7.34
N ASP A 108 -15.80 -29.78 7.10
CA ASP A 108 -14.56 -30.05 6.35
C ASP A 108 -13.35 -29.41 7.04
N LEU A 109 -12.13 -29.76 6.60
CA LEU A 109 -10.90 -29.28 7.23
C LEU A 109 -10.83 -27.74 7.24
N LEU A 110 -11.18 -27.09 6.13
CA LEU A 110 -11.14 -25.63 6.01
C LEU A 110 -12.06 -24.97 7.04
N THR A 111 -13.33 -25.38 7.11
CA THR A 111 -14.30 -24.83 8.06
C THR A 111 -13.96 -25.17 9.50
N THR A 112 -13.37 -26.33 9.77
CA THR A 112 -12.92 -26.75 11.10
C THR A 112 -11.76 -25.88 11.60
N VAL A 113 -10.71 -25.71 10.78
CA VAL A 113 -9.56 -24.86 11.14
C VAL A 113 -10.00 -23.40 11.29
N LEU A 114 -10.87 -22.91 10.39
CA LEU A 114 -11.39 -21.56 10.48
C LEU A 114 -12.20 -21.34 11.77
N MET A 115 -12.98 -22.32 12.22
CA MET A 115 -13.74 -22.20 13.48
C MET A 115 -12.83 -22.09 14.70
N ALA A 116 -11.62 -22.66 14.64
CA ALA A 116 -10.64 -22.61 15.72
C ALA A 116 -9.71 -21.38 15.66
N THR A 117 -9.63 -20.67 14.54
CA THR A 117 -8.66 -19.59 14.37
C THR A 117 -8.98 -18.36 15.23
N GLN A 118 -7.94 -17.77 15.81
CA GLN A 118 -8.01 -16.46 16.47
C GLN A 118 -7.45 -15.34 15.60
N ALA A 119 -6.88 -15.68 14.44
CA ALA A 119 -6.34 -14.73 13.49
C ALA A 119 -7.47 -13.91 12.85
N PRO A 120 -7.21 -12.66 12.41
CA PRO A 120 -8.14 -11.94 11.55
C PRO A 120 -8.46 -12.77 10.30
N VAL A 121 -9.71 -12.72 9.85
CA VAL A 121 -10.16 -13.46 8.66
C VAL A 121 -10.52 -12.51 7.54
N LEU A 122 -9.93 -12.71 6.36
CA LEU A 122 -10.25 -12.03 5.11
C LEU A 122 -11.00 -12.96 4.15
N LEU A 123 -12.19 -12.55 3.74
CA LEU A 123 -12.99 -13.22 2.71
C LEU A 123 -12.92 -12.42 1.41
N ALA A 124 -12.59 -13.10 0.31
CA ALA A 124 -12.67 -12.57 -1.05
C ALA A 124 -13.78 -13.30 -1.82
N PRO A 125 -15.04 -12.81 -1.78
CA PRO A 125 -16.16 -13.46 -2.42
C PRO A 125 -15.99 -13.57 -3.94
N ALA A 126 -16.36 -14.72 -4.51
CA ALA A 126 -16.45 -14.90 -5.95
C ALA A 126 -17.54 -15.89 -6.34
N MET A 127 -18.50 -15.43 -7.15
CA MET A 127 -19.67 -16.19 -7.57
C MET A 127 -20.44 -15.48 -8.69
N ASN A 128 -21.47 -16.12 -9.24
CA ASN A 128 -22.41 -15.47 -10.15
C ASN A 128 -23.13 -14.29 -9.46
N ILE A 129 -23.49 -13.26 -10.23
CA ILE A 129 -24.17 -12.05 -9.74
C ILE A 129 -25.46 -12.35 -8.96
N HIS A 130 -26.30 -13.28 -9.45
CA HIS A 130 -27.55 -13.63 -8.76
C HIS A 130 -27.31 -14.37 -7.44
N MET A 131 -26.21 -15.12 -7.35
CA MET A 131 -25.78 -15.70 -6.08
C MET A 131 -25.30 -14.59 -5.13
N TYR A 132 -24.53 -13.63 -5.65
CA TYR A 132 -24.03 -12.52 -4.86
C TYR A 132 -25.17 -11.64 -4.32
N ASP A 133 -26.12 -11.27 -5.17
CA ASP A 133 -27.27 -10.42 -4.82
C ASP A 133 -28.36 -11.19 -4.03
N ASN A 134 -28.19 -12.49 -3.81
CA ASN A 134 -29.15 -13.29 -3.06
C ASN A 134 -29.28 -12.74 -1.62
N PRO A 135 -30.50 -12.43 -1.14
CA PRO A 135 -30.71 -11.88 0.21
C PRO A 135 -30.09 -12.73 1.33
N ILE A 136 -30.12 -14.06 1.21
CA ILE A 136 -29.55 -14.98 2.20
C ILE A 136 -28.04 -14.81 2.28
N LEU A 137 -27.37 -14.68 1.12
CA LEU A 137 -25.93 -14.45 1.11
C LEU A 137 -25.59 -13.07 1.67
N GLN A 138 -26.34 -12.03 1.29
CA GLN A 138 -26.11 -10.67 1.79
C GLN A 138 -26.27 -10.62 3.32
N GLU A 139 -27.26 -11.31 3.89
CA GLU A 139 -27.42 -11.45 5.33
C GLU A 139 -26.22 -12.18 5.97
N ASN A 140 -25.75 -13.27 5.36
CA ASN A 140 -24.54 -13.98 5.84
C ASN A 140 -23.31 -13.07 5.83
N LEU A 141 -23.07 -12.30 4.77
CA LEU A 141 -21.96 -11.36 4.68
C LEU A 141 -22.06 -10.27 5.74
N LEU A 142 -23.25 -9.72 5.97
CA LEU A 142 -23.49 -8.73 7.02
C LEU A 142 -23.25 -9.32 8.42
N LYS A 143 -23.72 -10.54 8.67
CA LYS A 143 -23.48 -11.26 9.93
C LYS A 143 -21.98 -11.45 10.17
N LEU A 144 -21.24 -11.92 9.17
CA LEU A 144 -19.79 -12.13 9.26
C LEU A 144 -19.03 -10.83 9.53
N ARG A 145 -19.39 -9.73 8.85
CA ARG A 145 -18.80 -8.41 9.12
C ARG A 145 -19.02 -7.97 10.57
N ARG A 146 -20.22 -8.19 11.13
CA ARG A 146 -20.55 -7.82 12.53
C ARG A 146 -19.71 -8.57 13.55
N VAL A 147 -19.35 -9.82 13.27
CA VAL A 147 -18.51 -10.64 14.16
C VAL A 147 -17.01 -10.52 13.85
N GLY A 148 -16.61 -9.56 13.01
CA GLY A 148 -15.21 -9.17 12.82
C GLY A 148 -14.53 -9.71 11.56
N TYR A 149 -15.23 -10.42 10.69
CA TYR A 149 -14.65 -10.86 9.41
C TYR A 149 -14.47 -9.66 8.48
N HIS A 150 -13.32 -9.59 7.83
CA HIS A 150 -13.06 -8.66 6.74
C HIS A 150 -13.59 -9.25 5.44
N VAL A 151 -14.52 -8.55 4.80
CA VAL A 151 -15.14 -9.03 3.55
C VAL A 151 -14.86 -8.03 2.45
N MET A 152 -14.09 -8.44 1.45
CA MET A 152 -13.87 -7.64 0.25
C MET A 152 -15.13 -7.57 -0.62
N GLU A 153 -15.34 -6.43 -1.26
CA GLU A 153 -16.31 -6.31 -2.32
C GLU A 153 -15.78 -7.02 -3.57
N PRO A 154 -16.60 -7.82 -4.29
CA PRO A 154 -16.17 -8.47 -5.52
C PRO A 154 -15.94 -7.44 -6.63
N GLY A 155 -15.08 -7.79 -7.58
CA GLY A 155 -14.94 -7.04 -8.82
C GLY A 155 -16.21 -7.09 -9.67
N ALA A 156 -16.36 -6.09 -10.54
CA ALA A 156 -17.41 -6.02 -11.56
C ALA A 156 -16.86 -6.32 -12.95
N GLY A 157 -17.69 -6.91 -13.82
CA GLY A 157 -17.38 -7.11 -15.23
C GLY A 157 -18.02 -8.38 -15.78
N PHE A 158 -17.54 -8.82 -16.94
CA PHE A 158 -17.99 -10.07 -17.55
C PHE A 158 -17.57 -11.28 -16.70
N LEU A 159 -18.56 -12.09 -16.32
CA LEU A 159 -18.41 -13.30 -15.52
C LEU A 159 -18.34 -14.52 -16.44
N ALA A 160 -17.63 -15.57 -16.02
CA ALA A 160 -17.45 -16.80 -16.82
C ALA A 160 -18.77 -17.50 -17.19
N CYS A 161 -19.86 -17.19 -16.49
CA CYS A 161 -21.22 -17.69 -16.77
C CYS A 161 -21.99 -16.86 -17.81
N GLY A 162 -21.38 -15.84 -18.41
CA GLY A 162 -21.98 -15.01 -19.46
C GLY A 162 -22.71 -13.75 -18.99
N TYR A 163 -22.75 -13.49 -17.68
CA TYR A 163 -23.37 -12.30 -17.09
C TYR A 163 -22.38 -11.15 -16.94
N GLU A 164 -22.85 -9.91 -16.96
CA GLU A 164 -22.06 -8.73 -16.62
C GLU A 164 -22.53 -8.16 -15.28
N GLY A 165 -21.60 -8.01 -14.33
CA GLY A 165 -21.87 -7.33 -13.06
C GLY A 165 -20.94 -7.77 -11.93
N LYS A 166 -21.38 -7.52 -10.69
CA LYS A 166 -20.58 -7.81 -9.48
C LYS A 166 -20.56 -9.30 -9.19
N GLY A 167 -19.40 -9.84 -8.83
CA GLY A 167 -19.24 -11.27 -8.50
C GLY A 167 -17.90 -11.87 -8.92
N ARG A 168 -17.09 -11.13 -9.68
CA ARG A 168 -15.73 -11.53 -10.03
C ARG A 168 -14.87 -11.49 -8.77
N LEU A 169 -13.99 -12.48 -8.60
CA LEU A 169 -12.94 -12.38 -7.57
C LEU A 169 -12.15 -11.08 -7.78
N PRO A 170 -11.91 -10.28 -6.72
CA PRO A 170 -10.98 -9.16 -6.78
C PRO A 170 -9.63 -9.60 -7.36
N ASP A 171 -8.92 -8.69 -7.98
CA ASP A 171 -7.64 -9.07 -8.58
C ASP A 171 -6.63 -9.43 -7.46
N PRO A 172 -5.75 -10.42 -7.68
CA PRO A 172 -4.86 -10.93 -6.63
C PRO A 172 -4.06 -9.85 -5.91
N GLU A 173 -3.65 -8.80 -6.63
CA GLU A 173 -2.94 -7.63 -6.10
C GLU A 173 -3.79 -6.85 -5.10
N GLN A 174 -5.09 -6.72 -5.34
CA GLN A 174 -6.02 -6.05 -4.43
C GLN A 174 -6.23 -6.88 -3.16
N ILE A 175 -6.35 -8.21 -3.29
CA ILE A 175 -6.45 -9.11 -2.14
C ILE A 175 -5.17 -9.03 -1.31
N PHE A 176 -4.01 -9.09 -1.97
CA PHE A 176 -2.71 -8.99 -1.31
C PHE A 176 -2.49 -7.65 -0.61
N GLU A 177 -2.93 -6.54 -1.20
CA GLU A 177 -2.90 -5.22 -0.55
C GLU A 177 -3.74 -5.20 0.72
N GLU A 178 -4.95 -5.77 0.68
CA GLU A 178 -5.83 -5.87 1.84
C GLU A 178 -5.23 -6.79 2.92
N MET A 179 -4.57 -7.88 2.55
CA MET A 179 -3.81 -8.71 3.50
C MET A 179 -2.71 -7.90 4.19
N CYS A 180 -1.90 -7.17 3.42
CA CYS A 180 -0.86 -6.28 3.94
C CYS A 180 -1.45 -5.21 4.87
N ARG A 181 -2.62 -4.68 4.54
CA ARG A 181 -3.36 -3.77 5.43
C ARG A 181 -3.69 -4.48 6.74
N LEU A 182 -4.32 -5.65 6.72
CA LEU A 182 -4.77 -6.33 7.95
C LEU A 182 -3.62 -6.77 8.87
N LEU A 183 -2.48 -7.18 8.30
CA LEU A 183 -1.29 -7.56 9.06
C LEU A 183 -0.60 -6.37 9.77
N LYS A 184 -0.86 -5.13 9.35
CA LYS A 184 -0.22 -3.95 9.92
C LYS A 184 -0.98 -3.43 11.14
N LYS A 185 -0.22 -3.13 12.20
CA LYS A 185 -0.72 -2.43 13.40
C LYS A 185 -1.40 -1.11 13.01
N LYS A 186 -2.52 -0.80 13.67
CA LYS A 186 -3.30 0.43 13.44
C LYS A 186 -2.84 1.59 14.32
N ASP A 187 -1.53 1.82 14.39
CA ASP A 187 -0.93 2.83 15.28
C ASP A 187 -0.99 4.27 14.75
N LEU A 188 -1.41 4.46 13.49
CA LEU A 188 -1.76 5.77 12.93
C LEU A 188 -3.28 5.98 12.85
N ALA A 189 -4.09 5.14 13.50
CA ALA A 189 -5.53 5.33 13.56
C ALA A 189 -5.87 6.68 14.20
N GLY A 190 -6.71 7.47 13.52
CA GLY A 190 -7.07 8.83 13.93
C GLY A 190 -6.14 9.93 13.41
N GLU A 191 -4.98 9.58 12.85
CA GLU A 191 -4.10 10.55 12.20
C GLU A 191 -4.62 10.96 10.82
N LYS A 192 -4.37 12.22 10.46
CA LYS A 192 -4.67 12.77 9.14
C LYS A 192 -3.37 13.21 8.50
N LEU A 193 -2.86 12.41 7.57
CA LEU A 193 -1.59 12.67 6.89
C LEU A 193 -1.84 13.33 5.54
N LEU A 194 -1.15 14.45 5.33
CA LEU A 194 -1.14 15.17 4.07
C LEU A 194 0.21 14.92 3.38
N ILE A 195 0.20 14.21 2.25
CA ILE A 195 1.41 13.67 1.62
C ILE A 195 1.51 14.22 0.20
N THR A 196 2.70 14.65 -0.21
CA THR A 196 2.96 15.02 -1.62
C THR A 196 3.75 13.95 -2.34
N ALA A 197 3.48 13.74 -3.63
CA ALA A 197 4.27 12.85 -4.48
C ALA A 197 4.42 13.37 -5.92
N GLY A 198 5.25 12.67 -6.69
CA GLY A 198 5.46 12.93 -8.11
C GLY A 198 6.27 14.20 -8.43
N PRO A 199 6.54 14.46 -9.72
CA PRO A 199 7.16 15.69 -10.20
C PRO A 199 6.12 16.75 -10.54
N ASN A 200 6.47 18.03 -10.51
CA ASN A 200 5.69 19.06 -11.19
C ASN A 200 6.03 19.13 -12.68
N ARG A 201 5.07 19.57 -13.50
CA ARG A 201 5.24 19.91 -14.91
C ARG A 201 4.90 21.38 -15.11
N GLU A 202 5.93 22.19 -15.32
CA GLU A 202 5.81 23.63 -15.57
C GLU A 202 5.69 23.88 -17.07
N PRO A 203 4.51 24.27 -17.58
CA PRO A 203 4.26 24.34 -19.02
C PRO A 203 5.08 25.46 -19.67
N ILE A 204 5.66 25.17 -20.83
CA ILE A 204 6.28 26.16 -21.73
C ILE A 204 5.26 26.62 -22.76
N ASP A 205 4.55 25.65 -23.34
CA ASP A 205 3.48 25.79 -24.31
C ASP A 205 2.50 24.59 -24.12
N PRO A 206 1.40 24.45 -24.90
CA PRO A 206 0.44 23.36 -24.69
C PRO A 206 1.00 21.95 -24.96
N VAL A 207 2.23 21.84 -25.47
CA VAL A 207 2.88 20.58 -25.87
C VAL A 207 4.11 20.26 -25.03
N ARG A 208 4.80 21.27 -24.50
CA ARG A 208 6.09 21.14 -23.81
C ARG A 208 6.02 21.66 -22.39
N TYR A 209 6.80 21.05 -21.51
CA TYR A 209 6.93 21.44 -20.11
C TYR A 209 8.33 21.14 -19.57
N ILE A 210 8.68 21.79 -18.45
CA ILE A 210 9.86 21.51 -17.63
C ILE A 210 9.42 20.64 -16.45
N SER A 211 10.20 19.62 -16.11
CA SER A 211 9.86 18.66 -15.04
C SER A 211 11.11 18.08 -14.41
N ASN A 212 10.96 17.64 -13.16
CA ASN A 212 11.99 16.89 -12.45
C ASN A 212 11.88 15.39 -12.77
N ARG A 213 13.01 14.66 -12.68
CA ARG A 213 13.03 13.19 -12.80
C ARG A 213 12.57 12.54 -11.50
N SER A 214 11.26 12.43 -11.32
CA SER A 214 10.69 11.74 -10.17
C SER A 214 9.65 10.73 -10.62
N SER A 215 9.83 9.49 -10.21
CA SER A 215 8.83 8.42 -10.36
C SER A 215 7.61 8.61 -9.45
N GLY A 216 7.73 9.42 -8.38
CA GLY A 216 6.73 9.54 -7.32
C GLY A 216 6.62 8.34 -6.36
N LYS A 217 7.34 7.24 -6.63
CA LYS A 217 7.25 5.98 -5.87
C LYS A 217 7.38 6.17 -4.35
N MET A 218 8.26 7.06 -3.90
CA MET A 218 8.49 7.28 -2.46
C MET A 218 7.26 7.87 -1.77
N GLY A 219 6.67 8.93 -2.31
CA GLY A 219 5.45 9.53 -1.75
C GLY A 219 4.26 8.58 -1.77
N TYR A 220 4.13 7.77 -2.84
CA TYR A 220 3.10 6.73 -2.93
C TYR A 220 3.33 5.60 -1.90
N ALA A 221 4.58 5.19 -1.66
CA ALA A 221 4.92 4.21 -0.64
C ALA A 221 4.58 4.72 0.76
N VAL A 222 4.90 5.98 1.09
CA VAL A 222 4.50 6.58 2.38
C VAL A 222 2.98 6.66 2.52
N ALA A 223 2.27 7.06 1.47
CA ALA A 223 0.81 7.11 1.49
C ALA A 223 0.18 5.73 1.73
N ARG A 224 0.67 4.71 1.02
CA ARG A 224 0.22 3.32 1.19
C ARG A 224 0.53 2.79 2.59
N ALA A 225 1.76 2.97 3.08
CA ALA A 225 2.14 2.54 4.43
C ALA A 225 1.30 3.23 5.52
N ALA A 226 1.00 4.52 5.37
CA ALA A 226 0.16 5.27 6.29
C ALA A 226 -1.28 4.73 6.31
N LEU A 227 -1.88 4.49 5.15
CA LEU A 227 -3.21 3.85 5.04
C LEU A 227 -3.22 2.47 5.68
N ARG A 228 -2.19 1.65 5.42
CA ARG A 228 -2.06 0.32 6.03
C ARG A 228 -2.05 0.38 7.55
N ARG A 229 -1.43 1.41 8.12
CA ARG A 229 -1.35 1.68 9.56
C ARG A 229 -2.56 2.43 10.13
N GLY A 230 -3.60 2.66 9.33
CA GLY A 230 -4.89 3.21 9.78
C GLY A 230 -5.04 4.73 9.68
N ALA A 231 -4.07 5.45 9.08
CA ALA A 231 -4.20 6.88 8.86
C ALA A 231 -5.27 7.21 7.81
N GLN A 232 -5.87 8.40 7.94
CA GLN A 232 -6.55 9.06 6.83
C GLN A 232 -5.50 9.78 6.00
N VAL A 233 -5.43 9.50 4.70
CA VAL A 233 -4.40 10.05 3.82
C VAL A 233 -5.03 10.94 2.76
N THR A 234 -4.51 12.16 2.65
CA THR A 234 -4.69 13.02 1.46
C THR A 234 -3.37 13.04 0.68
N LEU A 235 -3.40 12.55 -0.56
CA LEU A 235 -2.25 12.47 -1.44
C LEU A 235 -2.36 13.53 -2.54
N VAL A 236 -1.55 14.58 -2.45
CA VAL A 236 -1.40 15.61 -3.50
C VAL A 236 -0.27 15.21 -4.42
N SER A 237 -0.57 14.83 -5.66
CA SER A 237 0.46 14.29 -6.55
C SER A 237 0.55 15.02 -7.88
N GLY A 238 1.80 15.27 -8.28
CA GLY A 238 2.15 15.52 -9.67
C GLY A 238 1.91 14.30 -10.56
N PRO A 239 1.98 14.44 -11.90
CA PRO A 239 1.71 13.36 -12.84
C PRO A 239 2.73 12.21 -12.75
N THR A 240 2.23 11.00 -12.50
CA THR A 240 3.00 9.74 -12.49
C THR A 240 2.23 8.64 -13.22
N ALA A 241 2.87 7.51 -13.49
CA ALA A 241 2.21 6.30 -14.00
C ALA A 241 1.66 5.39 -12.88
N LEU A 242 1.71 5.83 -11.62
CA LEU A 242 1.32 5.03 -10.46
C LEU A 242 -0.16 5.20 -10.15
N GLU A 243 -0.83 4.09 -9.86
CA GLU A 243 -2.19 4.14 -9.35
C GLU A 243 -2.21 4.67 -7.90
N PRO A 244 -3.09 5.64 -7.58
CA PRO A 244 -3.26 6.12 -6.21
C PRO A 244 -3.63 4.97 -5.26
N PRO A 245 -3.02 4.87 -4.07
CA PRO A 245 -3.39 3.86 -3.09
C PRO A 245 -4.88 3.91 -2.75
N ALA A 246 -5.57 2.77 -2.80
CA ALA A 246 -6.99 2.69 -2.49
C ALA A 246 -7.26 3.22 -1.06
N GLY A 247 -8.29 4.07 -0.93
CA GLY A 247 -8.62 4.74 0.32
C GLY A 247 -7.93 6.07 0.56
N ALA A 248 -6.93 6.47 -0.25
CA ALA A 248 -6.40 7.82 -0.22
C ALA A 248 -7.39 8.81 -0.87
N ARG A 249 -7.53 10.00 -0.29
CA ARG A 249 -8.09 11.16 -1.00
C ARG A 249 -7.03 11.70 -1.96
N PHE A 250 -7.20 11.40 -3.24
CA PHE A 250 -6.22 11.78 -4.28
C PHE A 250 -6.53 13.14 -4.89
N LEU A 251 -5.55 14.04 -4.88
CA LEU A 251 -5.63 15.38 -5.46
C LEU A 251 -4.56 15.54 -6.55
N PRO A 252 -4.91 15.37 -7.83
CA PRO A 252 -3.95 15.52 -8.92
C PRO A 252 -3.64 17.00 -9.16
N VAL A 253 -2.37 17.32 -9.36
CA VAL A 253 -1.88 18.66 -9.68
C VAL A 253 -0.84 18.57 -10.79
N LEU A 254 -0.63 19.65 -11.55
CA LEU A 254 0.40 19.72 -12.59
C LEU A 254 1.59 20.56 -12.11
N THR A 255 1.34 21.80 -11.68
CA THR A 255 2.40 22.76 -11.35
C THR A 255 2.68 22.83 -9.84
N ALA A 256 3.83 23.40 -9.47
CA ALA A 256 4.17 23.68 -8.07
C ALA A 256 3.15 24.63 -7.41
N ARG A 257 2.64 25.62 -8.16
CA ARG A 257 1.59 26.53 -7.67
C ARG A 257 0.27 25.83 -7.39
N GLN A 258 -0.18 24.95 -8.28
CA GLN A 258 -1.37 24.13 -8.03
C GLN A 258 -1.17 23.19 -6.84
N MET A 259 0.03 22.62 -6.68
CA MET A 259 0.39 21.83 -5.51
C MET A 259 0.27 22.64 -4.22
N LEU A 260 0.82 23.86 -4.19
CA LEU A 260 0.71 24.77 -3.05
C LEU A 260 -0.74 25.06 -2.68
N GLU A 261 -1.57 25.42 -3.67
CA GLU A 261 -2.99 25.73 -3.44
C GLU A 261 -3.75 24.52 -2.89
N ALA A 262 -3.52 23.32 -3.45
CA ALA A 262 -4.12 22.09 -2.96
C ALA A 262 -3.67 21.77 -1.52
N MET A 263 -2.39 21.95 -1.23
CA MET A 263 -1.85 21.74 0.12
C MET A 263 -2.47 22.69 1.12
N GLN A 264 -2.54 23.98 0.81
CA GLN A 264 -3.09 25.01 1.72
C GLN A 264 -4.55 24.74 2.10
N LYS A 265 -5.36 24.24 1.15
CA LYS A 265 -6.77 23.89 1.40
C LYS A 265 -6.93 22.74 2.41
N GLU A 266 -5.99 21.80 2.41
CA GLU A 266 -6.05 20.59 3.25
C GLU A 266 -5.22 20.70 4.54
N PHE A 267 -4.33 21.70 4.62
CA PHE A 267 -3.33 21.82 5.67
C PHE A 267 -3.92 22.01 7.07
N SER A 268 -5.02 22.74 7.21
CA SER A 268 -5.65 22.97 8.52
C SER A 268 -6.24 21.70 9.14
N ALA A 269 -6.61 20.72 8.31
CA ALA A 269 -7.26 19.49 8.74
C ALA A 269 -6.28 18.35 9.06
N CYS A 270 -4.99 18.48 8.72
CA CYS A 270 -4.00 17.42 8.91
C CYS A 270 -3.26 17.52 10.26
N SER A 271 -2.79 16.37 10.76
CA SER A 271 -1.91 16.28 11.93
C SER A 271 -0.42 16.27 11.56
N ALA A 272 -0.11 15.78 10.36
CA ALA A 272 1.26 15.72 9.84
C ALA A 272 1.30 15.90 8.32
N VAL A 273 2.43 16.43 7.84
CA VAL A 273 2.73 16.61 6.42
C VAL A 273 4.01 15.86 6.05
N VAL A 274 3.96 15.11 4.95
CA VAL A 274 5.14 14.46 4.35
C VAL A 274 5.39 14.98 2.93
N MET A 275 6.44 15.76 2.77
CA MET A 275 6.77 16.46 1.53
C MET A 275 7.77 15.65 0.67
N ALA A 276 7.28 14.57 0.06
CA ALA A 276 8.06 13.67 -0.80
C ALA A 276 8.01 13.96 -2.30
N ALA A 277 7.32 15.03 -2.74
CA ALA A 277 7.26 15.43 -4.15
C ALA A 277 8.58 16.09 -4.59
N ALA A 278 8.92 15.90 -5.87
CA ALA A 278 10.00 16.64 -6.51
C ALA A 278 9.43 17.95 -7.07
N VAL A 279 9.30 18.93 -6.18
CA VAL A 279 8.75 20.25 -6.52
C VAL A 279 9.69 21.00 -7.46
N ALA A 280 9.14 21.64 -8.51
CA ALA A 280 9.94 22.43 -9.44
C ALA A 280 10.34 23.76 -8.80
N ASP A 281 11.65 24.06 -8.75
CA ASP A 281 12.17 25.29 -8.14
C ASP A 281 11.85 26.55 -8.97
N TYR A 282 11.62 26.40 -10.28
CA TYR A 282 11.32 27.47 -11.21
C TYR A 282 10.12 27.11 -12.09
N HIS A 283 9.39 28.12 -12.55
CA HIS A 283 8.33 28.02 -13.55
C HIS A 283 8.64 28.93 -14.75
N VAL A 284 7.95 28.72 -15.87
CA VAL A 284 8.06 29.58 -17.06
C VAL A 284 7.33 30.90 -16.80
N ALA A 285 8.02 32.02 -16.97
CA ALA A 285 7.49 33.35 -16.67
C ALA A 285 6.26 33.69 -17.54
N GLU A 286 6.32 33.33 -18.82
CA GLU A 286 5.25 33.55 -19.80
C GLU A 286 4.96 32.24 -20.54
N VAL A 287 3.85 31.59 -20.19
CA VAL A 287 3.41 30.36 -20.85
C VAL A 287 2.75 30.71 -22.18
N ALA A 288 3.23 30.14 -23.29
CA ALA A 288 2.65 30.39 -24.60
C ALA A 288 1.31 29.66 -24.78
N ASP A 289 0.29 30.34 -25.32
CA ASP A 289 -1.02 29.73 -25.60
C ASP A 289 -0.99 28.75 -26.80
N LYS A 290 0.06 28.81 -27.61
CA LYS A 290 0.24 28.00 -28.82
C LYS A 290 1.62 27.37 -28.81
N LYS A 291 1.72 26.18 -29.41
CA LYS A 291 3.00 25.47 -29.60
C LYS A 291 4.02 26.41 -30.25
N LEU A 292 5.13 26.65 -29.55
CA LEU A 292 6.20 27.50 -30.06
C LEU A 292 6.80 26.84 -31.32
N LYS A 293 6.68 27.54 -32.45
CA LYS A 293 7.20 27.08 -33.74
C LYS A 293 8.73 27.07 -33.72
N ARG A 294 9.33 26.14 -34.45
CA ARG A 294 10.78 26.14 -34.67
C ARG A 294 11.14 27.38 -35.49
N GLY A 295 11.87 28.31 -34.87
CA GLY A 295 12.46 29.47 -35.55
C GLY A 295 13.86 29.15 -36.11
N ASN A 296 14.48 30.16 -36.73
CA ASN A 296 15.84 30.07 -37.28
C ASN A 296 16.94 30.30 -36.22
N GLY A 297 16.57 30.63 -34.97
CA GLY A 297 17.50 30.90 -33.86
C GLY A 297 17.22 30.04 -32.62
N PRO A 298 18.01 30.21 -31.54
CA PRO A 298 17.80 29.51 -30.28
C PRO A 298 16.43 29.85 -29.69
N LEU A 299 15.85 28.89 -28.97
CA LEU A 299 14.66 29.12 -28.16
C LEU A 299 15.10 29.54 -26.76
N GLU A 300 14.78 30.77 -26.38
CA GLU A 300 15.02 31.28 -25.03
C GLU A 300 13.74 31.14 -24.19
N ILE A 301 13.87 30.58 -22.99
CA ILE A 301 12.77 30.41 -22.04
C ILE A 301 13.17 31.13 -20.75
N ARG A 302 12.41 32.17 -20.40
CA ARG A 302 12.61 32.89 -19.15
C ARG A 302 11.95 32.14 -18.00
N LEU A 303 12.73 31.85 -16.96
CA LEU A 303 12.28 31.16 -15.76
C LEU A 303 12.21 32.11 -14.57
N GLU A 304 11.18 31.94 -13.75
CA GLU A 304 11.00 32.67 -12.49
C GLU A 304 10.86 31.69 -11.31
N PRO A 305 11.33 32.05 -10.11
CA PRO A 305 11.25 31.16 -8.96
C PRO A 305 9.80 30.77 -8.63
N ASN A 306 9.59 29.49 -8.32
CA ASN A 306 8.34 29.03 -7.72
C ASN A 306 8.28 29.35 -6.23
N PRO A 307 7.07 29.40 -5.64
CA PRO A 307 6.93 29.55 -4.20
C PRO A 307 7.48 28.32 -3.47
N ASP A 308 8.22 28.56 -2.40
CA ASP A 308 8.75 27.49 -1.55
C ASP A 308 7.65 26.95 -0.62
N ILE A 309 6.95 25.92 -1.10
CA ILE A 309 5.83 25.27 -0.40
C ILE A 309 6.24 24.85 1.01
N LEU A 310 7.44 24.27 1.15
CA LEU A 310 7.91 23.73 2.41
C LEU A 310 8.16 24.83 3.44
N LYS A 311 8.74 25.96 3.01
CA LYS A 311 8.93 27.14 3.86
C LYS A 311 7.61 27.78 4.26
N LEU A 312 6.67 27.92 3.32
CA LEU A 312 5.36 28.53 3.58
C LEU A 312 4.55 27.71 4.59
N LEU A 313 4.46 26.39 4.40
CA LEU A 313 3.78 25.51 5.35
C LEU A 313 4.53 25.40 6.68
N GLY A 314 5.86 25.39 6.65
CA GLY A 314 6.69 25.39 7.86
C GLY A 314 6.48 26.63 8.73
N ALA A 315 6.23 27.80 8.13
CA ALA A 315 5.87 29.02 8.86
C ALA A 315 4.46 28.94 9.48
N ALA A 316 3.53 28.26 8.82
CA ALA A 316 2.14 28.08 9.29
C ALA A 316 1.92 26.82 10.14
N LYS A 317 2.98 26.09 10.48
CA LYS A 317 2.98 24.72 11.02
C LYS A 317 2.02 24.48 12.18
N ASP A 318 1.83 25.45 13.08
CA ASP A 318 0.82 25.43 14.15
C ASP A 318 0.68 24.04 14.82
N GLY A 319 1.79 23.57 15.38
CA GLY A 319 1.84 22.27 16.07
C GLY A 319 1.78 21.02 15.19
N LYS A 320 1.70 21.11 13.87
CA LYS A 320 1.73 19.94 12.95
C LYS A 320 3.13 19.34 12.88
N LEU A 321 3.25 18.05 12.55
CA LEU A 321 4.54 17.45 12.22
C LEU A 321 4.87 17.72 10.74
N MET A 322 6.07 18.19 10.44
CA MET A 322 6.54 18.52 9.10
C MET A 322 7.76 17.67 8.76
N ILE A 323 7.60 16.77 7.79
CA ILE A 323 8.66 15.89 7.29
C ILE A 323 9.01 16.30 5.86
N GLY A 324 10.27 16.65 5.62
CA GLY A 324 10.78 16.98 4.29
C GLY A 324 11.69 15.89 3.72
N PHE A 325 12.04 16.03 2.45
CA PHE A 325 13.05 15.24 1.78
C PHE A 325 14.18 16.13 1.25
N ALA A 326 15.40 15.60 1.27
CA ALA A 326 16.56 16.15 0.58
C ALA A 326 17.18 15.04 -0.28
N ALA A 327 17.55 15.39 -1.51
CA ALA A 327 18.24 14.51 -2.42
C ALA A 327 19.36 15.33 -3.05
N GLU A 328 20.60 15.02 -2.68
CA GLU A 328 21.76 15.79 -3.09
C GLU A 328 22.94 14.87 -3.35
N THR A 329 23.82 15.28 -4.25
CA THR A 329 25.02 14.52 -4.64
C THR A 329 26.25 14.88 -3.82
N ASN A 330 26.28 16.08 -3.21
CA ASN A 330 27.42 16.61 -2.46
C ASN A 330 26.93 17.16 -1.10
N ASP A 331 27.72 16.98 -0.04
CA ASP A 331 27.48 17.53 1.31
C ASP A 331 26.05 17.31 1.86
N LEU A 332 25.44 16.17 1.51
CA LEU A 332 24.04 15.81 1.75
C LEU A 332 23.57 16.12 3.18
N ILE A 333 24.35 15.73 4.20
CA ILE A 333 23.97 15.90 5.60
C ILE A 333 23.94 17.37 6.00
N ALA A 334 24.95 18.15 5.61
CA ALA A 334 25.04 19.57 5.96
C ALA A 334 23.90 20.37 5.31
N ASN A 335 23.60 20.09 4.04
CA ASN A 335 22.51 20.75 3.32
C ASN A 335 21.14 20.30 3.81
N ALA A 336 20.97 19.02 4.16
CA ALA A 336 19.75 18.52 4.78
C ALA A 336 19.50 19.21 6.14
N GLN A 337 20.52 19.35 6.99
CA GLN A 337 20.41 20.07 8.27
C GLN A 337 20.09 21.55 8.09
N LYS A 338 20.69 22.21 7.08
CA LYS A 338 20.37 23.61 6.73
C LYS A 338 18.90 23.72 6.32
N LYS A 339 18.43 22.86 5.41
CA LYS A 339 17.04 22.83 4.93
C LYS A 339 16.06 22.54 6.08
N LEU A 340 16.39 21.61 6.98
CA LEU A 340 15.60 21.29 8.17
C LEU A 340 15.32 22.55 9.01
N ARG A 341 16.36 23.35 9.31
CA ARG A 341 16.25 24.59 10.09
C ARG A 341 15.50 25.68 9.33
N GLU A 342 15.89 25.96 8.08
CA GLU A 342 15.31 27.05 7.29
C GLU A 342 13.82 26.86 6.97
N LYS A 343 13.37 25.60 6.89
CA LYS A 343 11.99 25.25 6.55
C LYS A 343 11.15 24.82 7.76
N ASN A 344 11.67 24.97 8.99
CA ASN A 344 10.99 24.63 10.25
C ASN A 344 10.45 23.19 10.30
N LEU A 345 11.26 22.22 9.86
CA LEU A 345 10.89 20.81 9.83
C LEU A 345 11.12 20.12 11.18
N ASP A 346 10.38 19.05 11.45
CA ASP A 346 10.68 18.15 12.57
C ASP A 346 11.66 17.05 12.17
N MET A 347 11.61 16.65 10.90
CA MET A 347 12.51 15.66 10.33
C MET A 347 12.75 15.94 8.85
N ILE A 348 13.93 15.57 8.38
CA ILE A 348 14.25 15.48 6.96
C ILE A 348 14.81 14.09 6.64
N VAL A 349 14.33 13.53 5.53
CA VAL A 349 14.83 12.28 4.95
C VAL A 349 15.87 12.67 3.91
N ALA A 350 17.14 12.43 4.21
CA ALA A 350 18.26 12.71 3.33
C ALA A 350 18.60 11.46 2.51
N ASN A 351 18.29 11.48 1.22
CA ASN A 351 18.56 10.39 0.30
C ASN A 351 19.90 10.64 -0.41
N ASP A 352 20.81 9.69 -0.28
CA ASP A 352 22.03 9.68 -1.09
C ASP A 352 21.67 9.08 -2.45
N VAL A 353 21.66 9.90 -3.50
CA VAL A 353 21.31 9.49 -4.87
C VAL A 353 22.53 9.05 -5.68
N THR A 354 23.72 9.04 -5.07
CA THR A 354 25.00 8.68 -5.74
C THR A 354 25.33 7.21 -5.63
N GLN A 355 24.73 6.48 -4.68
CA GLN A 355 24.97 5.04 -4.51
C GLN A 355 24.24 4.21 -5.57
N GLU A 356 24.89 3.17 -6.07
CA GLU A 356 24.29 2.26 -7.04
C GLU A 356 23.02 1.62 -6.46
N GLY A 357 21.87 1.79 -7.15
CA GLY A 357 20.56 1.33 -6.66
C GLY A 357 19.76 2.31 -5.78
N SER A 358 20.25 3.53 -5.51
CA SER A 358 19.59 4.52 -4.61
C SER A 358 18.86 5.69 -5.31
N GLY A 359 18.69 5.63 -6.64
CA GLY A 359 18.15 6.74 -7.44
C GLY A 359 16.63 6.96 -7.38
N PHE A 360 16.18 8.11 -7.89
CA PHE A 360 14.77 8.53 -7.94
C PHE A 360 13.81 7.51 -8.59
N ASP A 361 14.28 6.77 -9.61
CA ASP A 361 13.46 5.83 -10.38
C ASP A 361 13.54 4.37 -9.88
N GLY A 362 14.49 4.06 -9.00
CA GLY A 362 14.68 2.72 -8.43
C GLY A 362 13.60 2.31 -7.43
N ASP A 363 13.55 1.03 -7.08
CA ASP A 363 12.64 0.49 -6.06
C ASP A 363 13.25 0.50 -4.65
N THR A 364 14.57 0.72 -4.56
CA THR A 364 15.36 0.79 -3.33
C THR A 364 15.87 2.20 -3.06
N ASN A 365 16.28 2.44 -1.82
CA ASN A 365 16.80 3.73 -1.38
C ASN A 365 17.75 3.55 -0.18
N VAL A 366 18.72 4.47 -0.05
CA VAL A 366 19.60 4.63 1.11
C VAL A 366 19.31 6.00 1.69
N ALA A 367 18.93 6.05 2.96
CA ALA A 367 18.48 7.29 3.58
C ALA A 367 19.08 7.49 4.96
N THR A 368 19.32 8.75 5.30
CA THR A 368 19.59 9.16 6.68
C THR A 368 18.42 10.01 7.16
N LEU A 369 17.79 9.61 8.26
CA LEU A 369 16.78 10.40 8.93
C LEU A 369 17.48 11.38 9.86
N ILE A 370 17.16 12.67 9.77
CA ILE A 370 17.73 13.72 10.62
C ILE A 370 16.58 14.48 11.26
N ASP A 371 16.52 14.52 12.58
CA ASP A 371 15.49 15.26 13.32
C ASP A 371 15.93 16.69 13.71
N ARG A 372 14.97 17.48 14.21
CA ARG A 372 15.19 18.88 14.63
C ARG A 372 16.30 19.08 15.66
N THR A 373 16.61 18.07 16.48
CA THR A 373 17.70 18.15 17.47
C THR A 373 19.08 17.94 16.83
N GLY A 374 19.11 17.44 15.59
CA GLY A 374 20.30 17.05 14.86
C GLY A 374 20.64 15.57 15.02
N ALA A 375 19.84 14.79 15.77
CA ALA A 375 20.02 13.35 15.87
C ALA A 375 19.84 12.71 14.49
N THR A 376 20.78 11.84 14.13
CA THR A 376 20.81 11.17 12.83
C THR A 376 20.65 9.67 12.97
N ARG A 377 19.88 9.06 12.06
CA ARG A 377 19.75 7.61 11.94
C ARG A 377 19.98 7.20 10.48
N SER A 378 21.12 6.57 10.22
CA SER A 378 21.42 5.99 8.91
C SER A 378 20.65 4.68 8.73
N LEU A 379 20.03 4.54 7.56
CA LEU A 379 19.29 3.35 7.15
C LEU A 379 20.02 2.70 5.96
N PRO A 380 20.23 1.37 5.99
CA PRO A 380 20.88 0.67 4.89
C PRO A 380 19.99 0.69 3.63
N LEU A 381 20.53 0.18 2.51
CA LEU A 381 19.75 -0.05 1.31
C LEU A 381 18.53 -0.92 1.63
N MET A 382 17.34 -0.37 1.37
CA MET A 382 16.06 -1.03 1.60
C MET A 382 15.06 -0.61 0.54
N THR A 383 13.95 -1.33 0.44
CA THR A 383 12.86 -0.96 -0.47
C THR A 383 12.21 0.36 -0.04
N LYS A 384 11.57 1.05 -0.98
CA LYS A 384 10.79 2.27 -0.67
C LYS A 384 9.63 2.00 0.29
N ASP A 385 9.04 0.81 0.28
CA ASP A 385 8.00 0.42 1.23
C ASP A 385 8.56 0.25 2.66
N GLU A 386 9.73 -0.37 2.82
CA GLU A 386 10.40 -0.47 4.13
C GLU A 386 10.83 0.90 4.64
N LEU A 387 11.39 1.76 3.78
CA LEU A 387 11.75 3.13 4.15
C LEU A 387 10.52 3.94 4.55
N ALA A 388 9.39 3.77 3.86
CA ALA A 388 8.12 4.40 4.23
C ALA A 388 7.69 4.03 5.65
N ASP A 389 7.78 2.74 6.02
CA ASP A 389 7.51 2.31 7.40
C ASP A 389 8.46 2.97 8.41
N LYS A 390 9.77 3.05 8.11
CA LYS A 390 10.75 3.73 9.01
C LYS A 390 10.48 5.22 9.17
N ILE A 391 10.06 5.91 8.11
CA ILE A 391 9.67 7.32 8.17
C ILE A 391 8.47 7.50 9.09
N LEU A 392 7.47 6.64 8.98
CA LEU A 392 6.25 6.69 9.80
C LEU A 392 6.50 6.29 11.26
N ASP A 393 7.43 5.36 11.51
CA ASP A 393 7.88 5.03 12.88
C ASP A 393 8.52 6.25 13.54
N GLN A 394 9.38 6.95 12.80
CA GLN A 394 10.02 8.17 13.30
C GLN A 394 9.02 9.31 13.49
N LEU A 395 8.01 9.42 12.62
CA LEU A 395 6.88 10.35 12.78
C LEU A 395 6.18 10.12 14.14
N LEU A 396 5.82 8.87 14.44
CA LEU A 396 5.17 8.51 15.71
C LEU A 396 6.07 8.78 16.92
N PHE A 397 7.36 8.45 16.81
CA PHE A 397 8.33 8.76 17.86
C PHE A 397 8.40 10.27 18.13
N LEU A 398 8.53 11.10 17.10
CA LEU A 398 8.55 12.56 17.25
C LEU A 398 7.23 13.10 17.82
N LYS A 399 6.10 12.45 17.50
CA LYS A 399 4.81 12.79 18.07
C LYS A 399 4.74 12.51 19.58
N SER A 400 5.30 11.39 20.05
CA SER A 400 5.24 11.02 21.48
C SER A 400 6.12 11.88 22.39
N GLN A 401 7.05 12.66 21.80
CA GLN A 401 7.88 13.62 22.53
C GLN A 401 7.22 15.00 22.69
N ARG A 402 6.01 15.20 22.17
CA ARG A 402 5.22 16.44 22.28
C ARG A 402 4.09 16.22 23.26
#